data_AF-A0A5M6I4B6-F1
#
_entry.id   AF-A0A5M6I4B6-F1
#
_cell.length_a   1.000
_cell.length_b   1.000
_cell.length_c   1.000
_cell.angle_alpha   90.00
_cell.angle_beta   90.00
_cell.angle_gamma   90.00
#
_symmetry.space_group_name_H-M   'P 1'
#
loop_
_entity.id
_entity.type
_entity.pdbx_description
1 polymer ?
#
loop_
_entity_poly.entity_id
_entity_poly.type
_entity_poly.pdbx_seq_one_letter_code
_entity_poly.pdbx_strand_id
1 'polypeptide(L)' 'MTETATLRARLRALETAKYALLAGEAVASVSHDGKSVSYSRGDLAAINAGIAEIKAQLGMGRRRAVGVRFG' A
#
# COMPACT_ATOMS: atom_id res chain seq x y z
N MET A 1 21.66 -0.24 3.96
CA MET A 1 20.87 -0.79 2.83
C MET A 1 19.52 -1.35 3.34
N THR A 2 18.65 -0.54 3.96
CA THR A 2 17.52 -1.11 4.74
C THR A 2 16.15 -0.52 4.41
N GLU A 3 16.05 0.73 3.97
CA GLU A 3 14.75 1.40 3.81
C GLU A 3 13.95 0.93 2.57
N THR A 4 14.62 0.71 1.44
CA THR A 4 13.93 0.19 0.24
C THR A 4 13.49 -1.27 0.42
N ALA A 5 14.22 -2.06 1.20
CA ALA A 5 13.86 -3.44 1.53
C ALA A 5 12.65 -3.49 2.47
N THR A 6 12.59 -2.62 3.49
CA THR A 6 11.43 -2.53 4.40
C THR A 6 10.18 -2.03 3.68
N LEU A 7 10.32 -1.04 2.78
CA LEU A 7 9.22 -0.56 1.95
C LEU A 7 8.67 -1.64 1.01
N ARG A 8 9.53 -2.45 0.38
CA ARG A 8 9.10 -3.59 -0.45
C ARG A 8 8.40 -4.67 0.37
N ALA A 9 8.90 -4.98 1.56
CA ALA A 9 8.26 -5.95 2.46
C ALA A 9 6.87 -5.47 2.89
N ARG A 10 6.74 -4.19 3.25
CA ARG A 10 5.46 -3.57 3.62
C ARG A 10 4.47 -3.54 2.46
N LEU A 11 4.94 -3.23 1.25
CA LEU A 11 4.14 -3.28 0.03
C LEU A 11 3.56 -4.68 -0.20
N ARG A 12 4.41 -5.71 -0.10
CA ARG A 12 3.97 -7.10 -0.26
C ARG A 12 2.93 -7.49 0.80
N ALA A 13 3.14 -7.10 2.06
CA ALA A 13 2.20 -7.41 3.13
C ALA A 13 0.82 -6.77 2.91
N LEU A 14 0.76 -5.51 2.45
CA LEU A 14 -0.49 -4.84 2.11
C LEU A 14 -1.18 -5.46 0.89
N GLU A 15 -0.42 -5.85 -0.14
CA GLU A 15 -0.97 -6.54 -1.31
C GLU A 15 -1.56 -7.91 -0.94
N THR A 16 -0.89 -8.66 -0.05
CA THR A 16 -1.41 -9.92 0.49
C THR A 16 -2.69 -9.70 1.31
N ALA A 17 -2.71 -8.71 2.20
CA ALA A 17 -3.90 -8.39 2.99
C ALA A 17 -5.08 -7.99 2.10
N LYS A 18 -4.83 -7.18 1.07
CA LYS A 18 -5.84 -6.84 0.06
C LYS A 18 -6.40 -8.09 -0.62
N TYR A 19 -5.52 -8.99 -1.07
CA TYR A 19 -5.94 -10.21 -1.73
C TYR A 19 -6.79 -11.09 -0.81
N ALA A 20 -6.40 -11.24 0.45
CA ALA A 20 -7.12 -12.06 1.41
C ALA A 20 -8.54 -11.53 1.71
N LEU A 21 -8.69 -10.22 1.88
CA LEU A 21 -9.99 -9.55 2.07
C LEU A 21 -10.90 -9.70 0.84
N LEU A 22 -10.32 -9.64 -0.37
CA LEU A 22 -11.04 -9.88 -1.62
C LEU A 22 -11.40 -11.37 -1.78
N ALA A 23 -10.55 -12.29 -1.32
CA ALA A 23 -10.74 -13.73 -1.43
C ALA A 23 -11.86 -14.26 -0.52
N GLY A 24 -12.23 -13.54 0.54
CA GLY A 24 -13.25 -14.03 1.46
C GLY A 24 -13.04 -13.65 2.91
N GLU A 25 -11.82 -13.29 3.30
CA GLU A 25 -11.51 -13.03 4.70
C GLU A 25 -12.22 -11.77 5.21
N ALA A 26 -12.67 -11.84 6.46
CA ALA A 26 -13.31 -10.70 7.13
C ALA A 26 -12.28 -9.65 7.57
N VAL A 27 -11.10 -10.10 8.02
CA VAL A 27 -10.04 -9.26 8.58
C VAL A 27 -8.67 -9.82 8.18
N ALA A 28 -7.77 -8.95 7.72
CA ALA A 28 -6.38 -9.27 7.42
C ALA A 28 -5.45 -8.41 8.28
N SER A 29 -4.43 -9.02 8.88
CA SER A 29 -3.47 -8.32 9.75
C SER A 29 -2.14 -8.11 9.05
N VAL A 30 -1.64 -6.89 9.07
CA VAL A 30 -0.34 -6.51 8.51
C VAL A 30 0.57 -6.05 9.65
N SER A 31 1.70 -6.72 9.81
CA SER A 31 2.73 -6.35 10.78
C SER A 31 3.85 -5.58 10.09
N HIS A 32 4.16 -4.38 10.59
CA HIS A 32 5.27 -3.55 10.11
C HIS A 32 5.84 -2.75 11.30
N ASP A 33 7.17 -2.72 11.41
CA ASP A 33 7.88 -1.92 12.43
C ASP A 33 7.43 -2.20 13.88
N GLY A 34 7.20 -3.49 14.18
CA GLY A 34 6.72 -3.92 15.49
C GLY A 34 5.25 -3.58 15.79
N LYS A 35 4.53 -2.96 14.85
CA LYS A 35 3.11 -2.65 14.96
C LYS A 35 2.30 -3.58 14.06
N SER A 36 1.23 -4.15 14.59
CA SER A 36 0.25 -4.90 13.82
C SER A 36 -0.99 -4.03 13.60
N VAL A 37 -1.39 -3.89 12.35
CA VAL A 37 -2.60 -3.18 11.96
C VAL A 37 -3.54 -4.19 11.29
N SER A 38 -4.76 -4.29 11.81
CA SER A 38 -5.81 -5.12 11.24
C SER A 38 -6.68 -4.30 10.32
N TYR A 39 -6.95 -4.84 9.13
CA TYR A 39 -7.79 -4.22 8.11
C TYR A 39 -9.00 -5.10 7.85
N SER A 40 -10.16 -4.48 7.64
CA SER A 40 -11.39 -5.13 7.21
C SER A 40 -11.71 -4.80 5.76
N ARG A 41 -12.78 -5.39 5.21
CA ARG A 41 -13.27 -5.04 3.86
C ARG A 41 -13.63 -3.56 3.70
N GLY A 42 -14.06 -2.89 4.77
CA GLY A 42 -14.33 -1.45 4.75
C GLY A 42 -13.07 -0.61 4.52
N ASP A 43 -11.91 -1.16 4.88
CA ASP A 43 -10.61 -0.47 4.81
C ASP A 43 -9.88 -0.69 3.48
N LEU A 44 -10.51 -1.33 2.49
CA LEU A 44 -9.89 -1.58 1.17
C LEU A 44 -9.42 -0.27 0.51
N ALA A 45 -10.14 0.82 0.69
CA ALA A 45 -9.72 2.14 0.21
C ALA A 45 -8.42 2.62 0.88
N ALA A 46 -8.31 2.44 2.20
CA ALA A 46 -7.11 2.78 2.96
C ALA A 46 -5.91 1.90 2.57
N ILE A 47 -6.13 0.59 2.37
CA ILE A 47 -5.08 -0.32 1.88
C ILE A 47 -4.58 0.12 0.50
N ASN A 48 -5.48 0.46 -0.43
CA ASN A 48 -5.10 0.95 -1.75
C ASN A 48 -4.30 2.25 -1.69
N ALA A 49 -4.69 3.18 -0.82
CA ALA A 49 -3.96 4.43 -0.60
C ALA A 49 -2.55 4.16 -0.06
N GLY A 50 -2.41 3.29 0.94
CA GLY A 50 -1.10 2.90 1.49
C GLY A 50 -0.20 2.22 0.47
N ILE A 51 -0.75 1.34 -0.39
CA ILE A 51 -0.01 0.74 -1.50
C ILE A 51 0.49 1.81 -2.47
N ALA A 52 -0.36 2.78 -2.83
CA ALA A 52 -0.01 3.86 -3.75
C ALA A 52 1.09 4.77 -3.17
N GLU A 53 1.03 5.08 -1.88
CA GLU A 53 2.03 5.88 -1.17
C GLU A 53 3.39 5.17 -1.14
N ILE A 54 3.43 3.89 -0.76
CA ILE A 54 4.67 3.11 -0.73
C ILE A 54 5.24 2.94 -2.14
N LYS A 55 4.40 2.75 -3.16
CA LYS A 55 4.83 2.73 -4.57
C LYS A 55 5.43 4.07 -4.97
N ALA A 56 4.87 5.20 -4.51
CA ALA A 56 5.43 6.52 -4.77
C ALA A 56 6.80 6.71 -4.09
N GLN A 57 6.95 6.28 -2.83
CA GLN A 57 8.22 6.31 -2.09
C GLN A 57 9.30 5.44 -2.74
N LEU A 58 8.92 4.30 -3.32
CA LEU A 58 9.81 3.43 -4.10
C LEU A 58 10.13 3.96 -5.51
N GLY A 59 9.62 5.14 -5.89
CA GLY A 59 9.78 5.71 -7.22
C GLY A 59 8.98 4.99 -8.32
N MET A 60 8.08 4.07 -7.94
CA MET A 60 7.17 3.33 -8.81
C MET A 60 5.83 4.06 -9.03
N GLY A 61 5.68 5.26 -8.48
CA GLY A 61 4.50 6.10 -8.66
C GLY A 61 4.38 6.64 -10.10
N ARG A 62 3.17 6.61 -10.65
CA ARG A 62 2.86 7.24 -11.93
C ARG A 62 3.08 8.75 -11.78
N ARG A 63 4.11 9.32 -12.42
CA ARG A 63 4.27 10.78 -12.53
C ARG A 63 2.99 11.30 -13.19
N ARG A 64 2.15 12.03 -12.44
CA ARG A 64 1.09 12.80 -13.06
C ARG A 64 1.81 13.88 -13.86
N ALA A 65 1.80 13.76 -15.19
CA ALA A 65 2.19 14.86 -16.05
C ALA A 65 1.31 16.05 -15.65
N VAL A 66 1.91 17.03 -14.98
CA VAL A 66 1.24 18.29 -14.66
C VAL A 66 0.97 18.91 -16.02
N GLY A 67 -0.29 18.84 -16.46
CA GLY A 67 -0.71 19.47 -17.71
C GLY A 67 -0.32 20.94 -17.66
N VAL A 68 0.60 21.31 -18.55
CA VAL A 68 1.02 22.69 -18.77
C VAL A 68 -0.23 23.45 -19.20
N ARG A 69 -0.72 24.37 -18.37
CA ARG A 69 -1.76 25.32 -18.77
C ARG A 69 -1.06 26.42 -19.57
N PHE A 70 -1.17 26.36 -20.89
CA PHE A 70 -0.92 27.53 -21.73
C PHE A 70 -2.14 28.45 -21.56
N GLY A 71 -1.90 29.60 -20.92
CA GLY A 71 -2.81 30.75 -20.96
C GLY A 71 -2.44 31.68 -22.11
#